data_AF-A0A1F3BNE9-F1
#
_entry.id   AF-A0A1F3BNE9-F1
#
_cell.length_a   1.000
_cell.length_b   1.000
_cell.length_c   1.000
_cell.angle_alpha   90.00
_cell.angle_beta   90.00
_cell.angle_gamma   90.00
#
_symmetry.space_group_name_H-M   'P 1'
#
loop_
_entity.id
_entity.type
_entity.pdbx_description
1 polymer ?
#
loop_
_entity_poly.entity_id
_entity_poly.type
_entity_poly.pdbx_seq_one_letter_code
_entity_poly.pdbx_strand_id
1 'polypeptide(L)'
;MITLGLLVPGCGGRDGSQSASNTAGNSTNPQIPAPDPARPPSKNPTSTVLRWNEIALIAQGVDHAPVAAGENRVFGEQLGPARSSRALAIVQIAVFDAKNAVAGGYRSYTGIPSAPGASINAAIAQAARDTLAALYPSQGPSFDAGLSEDLDLVPDGAQKTAGIDVGRTAAAAILSLREGDGSEYVEPIWGVNWSPSDLPGHWQKDPVSQNPIVMGAYWRKVKPFALASGDQYRIPPPPAMDSAEYAAAFDEVKRLGGDGITTPTERTDDQTLAGIYWAYDGTPGLGARPRQYNQMVVNIASAMGTSGTALARLLALANVAMADAAIAAWDSKYHYDFWRPVTAIRRALEDGNPATAKDPTFMPLGAPASNSSGPNFTPPFPSYPSGHATLGSASFEILRDFYGTDAIAFTFVSDELNGKALDNEGHVRPLAPRSFSSLTEAEEENGQSRIYLGIHWAFDKTEGMAQGRLVGDHVFRGVFQPLDTGAQ
;
A
#
# COMPACT_ATOMS: atom_id res chain seq x y z
N MET A 1 -55.83 -40.21 -36.04
CA MET A 1 -55.03 -40.00 -37.25
C MET A 1 -53.61 -40.45 -36.94
N ILE A 2 -53.22 -41.57 -37.58
CA ILE A 2 -51.86 -42.01 -37.94
C ILE A 2 -50.75 -41.88 -36.87
N THR A 3 -50.50 -43.02 -36.23
CA THR A 3 -49.21 -43.57 -35.77
C THR A 3 -48.06 -43.44 -36.77
N LEU A 4 -46.83 -43.21 -36.26
CA LEU A 4 -45.57 -43.95 -36.50
C LEU A 4 -44.46 -43.16 -35.78
N GLY A 5 -43.53 -43.69 -34.97
CA GLY A 5 -43.04 -45.06 -34.86
C GLY A 5 -41.54 -45.11 -35.18
N LEU A 6 -40.71 -45.14 -34.11
CA LEU A 6 -39.44 -45.88 -33.98
C LEU A 6 -38.21 -45.49 -34.83
N LEU A 7 -37.09 -45.14 -34.16
CA LEU A 7 -35.97 -46.06 -33.91
C LEU A 7 -34.80 -45.37 -33.16
N VAL A 8 -34.35 -46.02 -32.09
CA VAL A 8 -33.07 -45.83 -31.38
C VAL A 8 -32.12 -46.93 -31.88
N PRO A 9 -30.83 -46.64 -32.12
CA PRO A 9 -29.75 -47.09 -31.21
C PRO A 9 -28.66 -46.00 -31.06
N GLY A 10 -27.82 -45.86 -30.04
CA GLY A 10 -27.42 -46.68 -28.90
C GLY A 10 -26.00 -46.22 -28.50
N CYS A 11 -25.77 -46.04 -27.20
CA CYS A 11 -24.48 -46.03 -26.49
C CYS A 11 -23.47 -44.88 -26.67
N GLY A 12 -23.28 -44.11 -25.58
CA GLY A 12 -21.96 -43.80 -25.01
C GLY A 12 -21.46 -42.35 -25.10
N GLY A 13 -21.25 -41.71 -23.95
CA GLY A 13 -20.25 -40.62 -23.84
C GLY A 13 -20.62 -39.38 -23.03
N ARG A 14 -20.37 -39.46 -21.71
CA ARG A 14 -19.81 -38.44 -20.79
C ARG A 14 -20.27 -36.97 -20.87
N ASP A 15 -20.84 -36.52 -19.75
CA ASP A 15 -20.84 -35.13 -19.28
C ASP A 15 -19.43 -34.52 -19.30
N GLY A 16 -19.28 -33.42 -20.03
CA GLY A 16 -18.08 -32.59 -20.06
C GLY A 16 -18.23 -31.37 -19.17
N SER A 17 -17.93 -31.53 -17.88
CA SER A 17 -17.41 -30.42 -17.08
C SER A 17 -16.01 -30.10 -17.61
N GLN A 18 -15.82 -28.92 -18.19
CA GLN A 18 -14.47 -28.49 -18.59
C GLN A 18 -13.72 -28.00 -17.35
N SER A 19 -13.04 -28.95 -16.73
CA SER A 19 -11.83 -28.70 -15.97
C SER A 19 -10.79 -28.07 -16.90
N ALA A 20 -10.30 -26.89 -16.55
CA ALA A 20 -9.07 -26.37 -17.14
C ALA A 20 -7.94 -27.32 -16.71
N SER A 21 -7.48 -28.13 -17.66
CA SER A 21 -6.43 -29.11 -17.50
C SER A 21 -5.12 -28.41 -17.13
N ASN A 22 -4.65 -28.71 -15.93
CA ASN A 22 -3.30 -28.47 -15.47
C ASN A 22 -2.34 -29.30 -16.33
N THR A 23 -1.70 -28.68 -17.32
CA THR A 23 -0.52 -29.28 -17.96
C THR A 23 0.68 -28.98 -17.07
N ALA A 24 1.14 -30.02 -16.38
CA ALA A 24 2.36 -30.04 -15.58
C ALA A 24 3.58 -29.70 -16.43
N GLY A 25 3.94 -28.41 -16.46
CA GLY A 25 5.32 -27.98 -16.54
C GLY A 25 5.83 -27.86 -15.11
N ASN A 26 6.94 -28.52 -14.79
CA ASN A 26 7.62 -28.42 -13.51
C ASN A 26 8.27 -27.03 -13.40
N SER A 27 7.48 -25.96 -13.28
CA SER A 27 7.98 -24.66 -12.84
C SER A 27 8.02 -24.72 -11.33
N THR A 28 9.20 -24.93 -10.77
CA THR A 28 9.46 -24.61 -9.36
C THR A 28 9.04 -23.16 -9.18
N ASN A 29 7.91 -22.92 -8.51
CA ASN A 29 7.58 -21.57 -8.06
C ASN A 29 8.82 -21.11 -7.27
N PRO A 30 9.49 -20.00 -7.63
CA PRO A 30 10.67 -19.56 -6.91
C PRO A 30 10.29 -19.52 -5.42
N GLN A 31 11.09 -20.19 -4.57
CA GLN A 31 10.81 -20.18 -3.13
C GLN A 31 10.89 -18.73 -2.69
N ILE A 32 9.72 -18.14 -2.42
CA ILE A 32 9.60 -16.78 -1.93
C ILE A 32 10.49 -16.71 -0.66
N PRO A 33 11.45 -15.77 -0.60
CA PRO A 33 12.28 -15.61 0.57
C PRO A 33 11.40 -15.45 1.81
N ALA A 34 11.68 -16.22 2.86
CA ALA A 34 10.95 -16.08 4.12
C ALA A 34 11.12 -14.64 4.64
N PRO A 35 10.04 -13.99 5.10
CA PRO A 35 10.15 -12.68 5.71
C PRO A 35 11.02 -12.76 6.97
N ASP A 36 11.77 -11.69 7.26
CA ASP A 36 12.49 -11.60 8.52
C ASP A 36 11.47 -11.63 9.69
N PRO A 37 11.76 -12.38 10.77
CA PRO A 37 10.86 -12.47 11.91
C PRO A 37 10.75 -11.09 12.59
N ALA A 38 9.58 -10.81 13.16
CA ALA A 38 9.41 -9.65 14.02
C ALA A 38 10.40 -9.70 15.20
N ARG A 39 10.78 -8.53 15.72
CA ARG A 39 11.58 -8.40 16.95
C ARG A 39 10.99 -9.25 18.06
N PRO A 40 11.81 -9.87 18.93
CA PRO A 40 11.32 -10.66 20.06
C PRO A 40 10.49 -9.83 21.05
N PRO A 41 9.61 -10.45 21.85
CA PRO A 41 8.81 -9.76 22.85
C PRO A 41 9.74 -9.10 23.89
N SER A 42 9.28 -7.98 24.47
CA SER A 42 10.10 -7.17 25.37
C SER A 42 9.27 -6.54 26.49
N LYS A 43 9.90 -6.32 27.64
CA LYS A 43 9.30 -5.58 28.75
C LYS A 43 9.23 -4.07 28.49
N ASN A 44 9.91 -3.55 27.47
CA ASN A 44 9.90 -2.12 27.12
C ASN A 44 8.68 -1.79 26.23
N PRO A 45 7.77 -0.88 26.65
CA PRO A 45 6.61 -0.49 25.84
C PRO A 45 6.93 0.11 24.48
N THR A 46 8.09 0.76 24.32
CA THR A 46 8.55 1.24 23.01
C THR A 46 8.86 0.06 22.08
N SER A 47 9.50 -0.98 22.61
CA SER A 47 9.77 -2.21 21.85
C SER A 47 8.49 -2.96 21.50
N THR A 48 7.47 -2.96 22.38
CA THR A 48 6.16 -3.55 22.08
C THR A 48 5.47 -2.82 20.92
N VAL A 49 5.48 -1.48 20.88
CA VAL A 49 4.97 -0.72 19.71
C VAL A 49 5.69 -1.13 18.42
N LEU A 50 7.02 -1.17 18.45
CA LEU A 50 7.83 -1.51 17.26
C LEU A 50 7.57 -2.94 16.79
N ARG A 51 7.49 -3.90 17.71
CA ARG A 51 7.20 -5.30 17.41
C ARG A 51 5.82 -5.46 16.75
N TRP A 52 4.78 -4.86 17.30
CA TRP A 52 3.43 -4.97 16.71
C TRP A 52 3.29 -4.21 15.39
N ASN A 53 4.06 -3.13 15.18
CA ASN A 53 4.21 -2.55 13.86
C ASN A 53 4.85 -3.55 12.88
N GLU A 54 5.95 -4.20 13.23
CA GLU A 54 6.60 -5.21 12.39
C GLU A 54 5.68 -6.40 12.09
N ILE A 55 4.92 -6.89 13.07
CA ILE A 55 3.91 -7.95 12.85
C ILE A 55 2.86 -7.49 11.84
N ALA A 56 2.37 -6.25 11.94
CA ALA A 56 1.43 -5.70 10.97
C ALA A 56 2.02 -5.59 9.54
N LEU A 57 3.30 -5.22 9.43
CA LEU A 57 4.00 -5.16 8.15
C LEU A 57 4.24 -6.55 7.55
N ILE A 58 4.57 -7.54 8.38
CA ILE A 58 4.67 -8.95 7.96
C ILE A 58 3.31 -9.44 7.47
N ALA A 59 2.24 -9.16 8.22
CA ALA A 59 0.89 -9.56 7.84
C ALA A 59 0.49 -9.01 6.47
N GLN A 60 0.80 -7.74 6.21
CA GLN A 60 0.60 -7.12 4.91
C GLN A 60 1.44 -7.79 3.80
N GLY A 61 2.70 -8.13 4.06
CA GLY A 61 3.55 -8.83 3.09
C GLY A 61 3.05 -10.24 2.75
N VAL A 62 2.59 -10.98 3.77
CA VAL A 62 1.96 -12.30 3.63
C VAL A 62 0.65 -12.21 2.86
N ASP A 63 -0.17 -11.19 3.10
CA ASP A 63 -1.45 -10.97 2.41
C ASP A 63 -1.32 -10.83 0.88
N HIS A 64 -0.16 -10.34 0.42
CA HIS A 64 0.18 -10.17 -1.00
C HIS A 64 0.92 -11.38 -1.60
N ALA A 65 1.21 -12.41 -0.80
CA ALA A 65 1.81 -13.64 -1.29
C ALA A 65 0.73 -14.65 -1.71
N PRO A 66 0.87 -15.33 -2.87
CA PRO A 66 0.03 -16.46 -3.23
C PRO A 66 -0.03 -17.50 -2.10
N VAL A 67 -1.21 -18.11 -1.92
CA VAL A 67 -1.41 -19.15 -0.91
C VAL A 67 -0.65 -20.41 -1.33
N ALA A 68 0.28 -20.87 -0.49
CA ALA A 68 1.05 -22.07 -0.81
C ALA A 68 0.19 -23.34 -0.71
N ALA A 69 0.60 -24.40 -1.38
CA ALA A 69 -0.10 -25.69 -1.31
C ALA A 69 -0.15 -26.20 0.14
N GLY A 70 -1.37 -26.43 0.66
CA GLY A 70 -1.59 -26.88 2.04
C GLY A 70 -1.76 -25.76 3.07
N GLU A 71 -1.64 -24.49 2.68
CA GLU A 71 -2.03 -23.36 3.53
C GLU A 71 -3.56 -23.18 3.52
N ASN A 72 -4.14 -22.87 4.69
CA ASN A 72 -5.55 -22.51 4.84
C ASN A 72 -5.76 -20.98 4.83
N ARG A 73 -4.80 -20.24 4.30
CA ARG A 73 -4.83 -18.77 4.27
C ARG A 73 -5.77 -18.26 3.17
N VAL A 74 -6.32 -17.07 3.36
CA VAL A 74 -7.05 -16.35 2.31
C VAL A 74 -6.09 -15.38 1.63
N PHE A 75 -6.06 -15.40 0.30
CA PHE A 75 -5.28 -14.42 -0.46
C PHE A 75 -5.98 -13.07 -0.49
N GLY A 76 -5.25 -12.00 -0.16
CA GLY A 76 -5.67 -10.64 -0.43
C GLY A 76 -6.86 -10.15 0.41
N GLU A 77 -6.84 -10.34 1.72
CA GLU A 77 -7.82 -9.79 2.67
C GLU A 77 -7.76 -8.25 2.69
N GLN A 78 -6.56 -7.66 2.55
CA GLN A 78 -6.32 -6.21 2.47
C GLN A 78 -5.43 -5.83 1.27
N LEU A 79 -5.65 -6.51 0.13
CA LEU A 79 -4.84 -6.40 -1.07
C LEU A 79 -4.79 -4.96 -1.62
N GLY A 80 -3.59 -4.54 -2.00
CA GLY A 80 -3.34 -3.29 -2.68
C GLY A 80 -3.10 -2.11 -1.75
N PRO A 81 -2.59 -1.00 -2.30
CA PRO A 81 -2.12 0.13 -1.51
C PRO A 81 -3.20 0.75 -0.62
N ALA A 82 -4.44 0.82 -1.12
CA ALA A 82 -5.53 1.51 -0.44
C ALA A 82 -6.04 0.75 0.79
N ARG A 83 -6.35 -0.55 0.61
CA ARG A 83 -6.76 -1.44 1.71
C ARG A 83 -5.65 -1.63 2.74
N SER A 84 -4.42 -1.82 2.29
CA SER A 84 -3.25 -1.93 3.17
C SER A 84 -3.04 -0.68 4.02
N SER A 85 -3.09 0.53 3.44
CA SER A 85 -2.95 1.77 4.23
C SER A 85 -4.07 1.92 5.27
N ARG A 86 -5.31 1.57 4.91
CA ARG A 86 -6.45 1.60 5.84
C ARG A 86 -6.24 0.61 6.99
N ALA A 87 -5.81 -0.61 6.70
CA ALA A 87 -5.58 -1.63 7.71
C ALA A 87 -4.50 -1.19 8.72
N LEU A 88 -3.38 -0.65 8.24
CA LEU A 88 -2.32 -0.14 9.11
C LEU A 88 -2.78 1.08 9.93
N ALA A 89 -3.60 1.97 9.38
CA ALA A 89 -4.17 3.09 10.14
C ALA A 89 -5.04 2.60 11.31
N ILE A 90 -5.91 1.61 11.09
CA ILE A 90 -6.75 1.01 12.13
C ILE A 90 -5.90 0.42 13.26
N VAL A 91 -4.88 -0.36 12.90
CA VAL A 91 -3.98 -0.98 13.89
C VAL A 91 -3.24 0.07 14.70
N GLN A 92 -2.65 1.08 14.02
CA GLN A 92 -1.85 2.09 14.71
C GLN A 92 -2.70 3.07 15.53
N ILE A 93 -3.95 3.34 15.14
CA ILE A 93 -4.93 4.05 15.99
C ILE A 93 -5.18 3.27 17.27
N ALA A 94 -5.47 1.98 17.18
CA ALA A 94 -5.76 1.17 18.37
C ALA A 94 -4.55 1.09 19.31
N VAL A 95 -3.34 0.91 18.75
CA VAL A 95 -2.08 0.91 19.51
C VAL A 95 -1.84 2.26 20.19
N PHE A 96 -2.04 3.37 19.47
CA PHE A 96 -1.90 4.70 20.03
C PHE A 96 -2.92 4.94 21.14
N ASP A 97 -4.20 4.70 20.91
CA ASP A 97 -5.25 4.96 21.89
C ASP A 97 -5.08 4.09 23.13
N ALA A 98 -4.77 2.79 22.97
CA ALA A 98 -4.49 1.90 24.10
C ALA A 98 -3.32 2.39 24.96
N LYS A 99 -2.22 2.81 24.33
CA LYS A 99 -1.07 3.36 25.04
C LYS A 99 -1.38 4.71 25.69
N ASN A 100 -2.04 5.60 24.97
CA ASN A 100 -2.39 6.95 25.41
C ASN A 100 -3.45 6.93 26.53
N ALA A 101 -4.36 5.96 26.55
CA ALA A 101 -5.30 5.79 27.66
C ALA A 101 -4.58 5.55 28.99
N VAL A 102 -3.45 4.83 28.97
CA VAL A 102 -2.66 4.52 30.17
C VAL A 102 -1.64 5.61 30.49
N ALA A 103 -0.90 6.09 29.48
CA ALA A 103 0.22 7.03 29.66
C ALA A 103 -0.19 8.51 29.60
N GLY A 104 -1.29 8.83 28.93
CA GLY A 104 -1.76 10.19 28.69
C GLY A 104 -0.89 11.02 27.75
N GLY A 105 -1.19 12.32 27.70
CA GLY A 105 -0.44 13.35 26.98
C GLY A 105 -1.09 13.86 25.70
N TYR A 106 -1.99 13.08 25.10
CA TYR A 106 -2.62 13.43 23.82
C TYR A 106 -4.12 13.19 23.84
N ARG A 107 -4.84 13.85 22.92
CA ARG A 107 -6.26 13.60 22.65
C ARG A 107 -6.39 12.22 22.01
N SER A 108 -7.25 11.38 22.58
CA SER A 108 -7.62 10.08 21.99
C SER A 108 -8.36 10.29 20.67
N TYR A 109 -8.13 9.42 19.70
CA TYR A 109 -8.83 9.44 18.42
C TYR A 109 -10.25 8.88 18.55
N THR A 110 -10.38 7.73 19.21
CA THR A 110 -11.67 7.05 19.43
C THR A 110 -12.42 7.55 20.66
N GLY A 111 -11.75 8.29 21.55
CA GLY A 111 -12.35 8.82 22.78
C GLY A 111 -12.48 7.79 23.90
N ILE A 112 -11.69 6.71 23.88
CA ILE A 112 -11.71 5.71 24.96
C ILE A 112 -11.30 6.34 26.31
N PRO A 113 -11.83 5.83 27.45
CA PRO A 113 -11.51 6.37 28.77
C PRO A 113 -10.03 6.20 29.14
N SER A 114 -9.52 7.14 29.94
CA SER A 114 -8.18 6.99 30.56
C SER A 114 -8.19 5.87 31.61
N ALA A 115 -7.10 5.11 31.66
CA ALA A 115 -6.90 3.96 32.54
C ALA A 115 -5.48 3.96 33.14
N PRO A 116 -5.12 4.97 33.95
CA PRO A 116 -3.81 5.02 34.59
C PRO A 116 -3.60 3.79 35.49
N GLY A 117 -2.41 3.22 35.46
CA GLY A 117 -2.05 2.03 36.25
C GLY A 117 -2.32 0.68 35.58
N ALA A 118 -2.98 0.65 34.41
CA ALA A 118 -3.02 -0.54 33.58
C ALA A 118 -1.64 -0.87 32.97
N SER A 119 -1.43 -2.13 32.56
CA SER A 119 -0.19 -2.54 31.88
C SER A 119 -0.18 -2.04 30.43
N ILE A 120 0.77 -1.13 30.12
CA ILE A 120 0.93 -0.57 28.77
C ILE A 120 1.24 -1.67 27.75
N ASN A 121 2.12 -2.63 28.09
CA ASN A 121 2.50 -3.70 27.15
C ASN A 121 1.29 -4.59 26.82
N ALA A 122 0.50 -4.95 27.84
CA ALA A 122 -0.71 -5.75 27.62
C ALA A 122 -1.75 -4.99 26.79
N ALA A 123 -1.91 -3.68 27.03
CA ALA A 123 -2.82 -2.84 26.26
C ALA A 123 -2.42 -2.72 24.78
N ILE A 124 -1.15 -2.46 24.50
CA ILE A 124 -0.63 -2.39 23.12
C ILE A 124 -0.80 -3.74 22.41
N ALA A 125 -0.35 -4.83 23.03
CA ALA A 125 -0.35 -6.14 22.41
C ALA A 125 -1.77 -6.63 22.11
N GLN A 126 -2.70 -6.47 23.06
CA GLN A 126 -4.08 -6.85 22.87
C GLN A 126 -4.77 -6.00 21.79
N ALA A 127 -4.55 -4.67 21.79
CA ALA A 127 -5.13 -3.77 20.78
C ALA A 127 -4.66 -4.11 19.36
N ALA A 128 -3.36 -4.36 19.19
CA ALA A 128 -2.78 -4.73 17.90
C ALA A 128 -3.28 -6.09 17.43
N ARG A 129 -3.28 -7.12 18.30
CA ARG A 129 -3.78 -8.46 17.97
C ARG A 129 -5.23 -8.43 17.53
N ASP A 130 -6.11 -7.74 18.27
CA ASP A 130 -7.55 -7.76 17.99
C ASP A 130 -7.86 -7.05 16.67
N THR A 131 -7.21 -5.92 16.39
CA THR A 131 -7.36 -5.23 15.10
C THR A 131 -6.79 -6.04 13.94
N LEU A 132 -5.60 -6.64 14.10
CA LEU A 132 -5.00 -7.49 13.08
C LEU A 132 -5.83 -8.74 12.79
N ALA A 133 -6.35 -9.41 13.82
CA ALA A 133 -7.18 -10.59 13.63
C ALA A 133 -8.53 -10.26 12.96
N ALA A 134 -9.06 -9.05 13.16
CA ALA A 134 -10.25 -8.60 12.44
C ALA A 134 -9.98 -8.28 10.96
N LEU A 135 -8.80 -7.73 10.65
CA LEU A 135 -8.41 -7.28 9.31
C LEU A 135 -7.81 -8.39 8.44
N TYR A 136 -7.11 -9.34 9.06
CA TYR A 136 -6.50 -10.52 8.44
C TYR A 136 -6.92 -11.81 9.17
N PRO A 137 -8.21 -12.19 9.17
CA PRO A 137 -8.71 -13.37 9.88
C PRO A 137 -7.92 -14.64 9.62
N SER A 138 -7.49 -14.86 8.38
CA SER A 138 -6.75 -16.05 7.98
C SER A 138 -5.36 -16.18 8.63
N GLN A 139 -4.82 -15.07 9.16
CA GLN A 139 -3.53 -14.99 9.84
C GLN A 139 -3.65 -14.98 11.37
N GLY A 140 -4.89 -15.03 11.90
CA GLY A 140 -5.24 -14.98 13.32
C GLY A 140 -4.36 -15.82 14.25
N PRO A 141 -4.11 -17.11 13.97
CA PRO A 141 -3.26 -17.94 14.83
C PRO A 141 -1.85 -17.39 15.07
N SER A 142 -1.27 -16.66 14.11
CA SER A 142 0.05 -16.05 14.28
C SER A 142 0.00 -14.85 15.23
N PHE A 143 -1.09 -14.06 15.19
CA PHE A 143 -1.32 -12.95 16.11
C PHE A 143 -1.62 -13.44 17.52
N ASP A 144 -2.35 -14.55 17.66
CA ASP A 144 -2.61 -15.21 18.94
C ASP A 144 -1.31 -15.66 19.62
N ALA A 145 -0.39 -16.25 18.85
CA ALA A 145 0.94 -16.62 19.32
C ALA A 145 1.75 -15.39 19.75
N GLY A 146 1.79 -14.35 18.92
CA GLY A 146 2.48 -13.09 19.24
C GLY A 146 1.95 -12.43 20.52
N LEU A 147 0.63 -12.43 20.74
CA LEU A 147 -0.01 -11.94 21.95
C LEU A 147 0.36 -12.77 23.17
N SER A 148 0.35 -14.11 23.06
CA SER A 148 0.76 -14.98 24.16
C SER A 148 2.19 -14.69 24.60
N GLU A 149 3.13 -14.59 23.65
CA GLU A 149 4.53 -14.27 23.91
C GLU A 149 4.73 -12.94 24.64
N ASP A 150 3.98 -11.90 24.27
CA ASP A 150 4.05 -10.60 24.95
C ASP A 150 3.40 -10.62 26.34
N LEU A 151 2.26 -11.33 26.51
CA LEU A 151 1.57 -11.43 27.80
C LEU A 151 2.32 -12.28 28.82
N ASP A 152 3.12 -13.25 28.41
CA ASP A 152 3.98 -14.05 29.29
C ASP A 152 5.06 -13.21 29.99
N LEU A 153 5.43 -12.06 29.41
CA LEU A 153 6.36 -11.11 30.03
C LEU A 153 5.70 -10.15 31.03
N VAL A 154 4.37 -10.12 31.09
CA VAL A 154 3.60 -9.25 32.00
C VAL A 154 3.19 -10.06 33.24
N PRO A 155 3.55 -9.62 34.46
CA PRO A 155 3.14 -10.28 35.69
C PRO A 155 1.63 -10.40 35.82
N ASP A 156 1.14 -11.55 36.28
CA ASP A 156 -0.28 -11.74 36.53
C ASP A 156 -0.78 -10.84 37.66
N GLY A 157 -1.95 -10.24 37.47
CA GLY A 157 -2.55 -9.32 38.42
C GLY A 157 -3.48 -8.30 37.78
N ALA A 158 -4.00 -7.40 38.62
CA ALA A 158 -5.00 -6.41 38.21
C ALA A 158 -4.51 -5.50 37.06
N GLN A 159 -3.22 -5.14 37.03
CA GLN A 159 -2.64 -4.29 35.99
C GLN A 159 -2.63 -4.98 34.63
N LYS A 160 -2.34 -6.29 34.58
CA LYS A 160 -2.36 -7.09 33.33
C LYS A 160 -3.78 -7.19 32.79
N THR A 161 -4.73 -7.56 33.65
CA THR A 161 -6.16 -7.65 33.29
C THR A 161 -6.67 -6.30 32.77
N ALA A 162 -6.42 -5.21 33.50
CA ALA A 162 -6.80 -3.87 33.07
C ALA A 162 -6.14 -3.47 31.74
N GLY A 163 -4.88 -3.84 31.52
CA GLY A 163 -4.19 -3.61 30.24
C GLY A 163 -4.87 -4.34 29.08
N ILE A 164 -5.18 -5.62 29.25
CA ILE A 164 -5.94 -6.41 28.26
C ILE A 164 -7.30 -5.75 27.97
N ASP A 165 -8.03 -5.33 28.99
CA ASP A 165 -9.34 -4.70 28.81
C ASP A 165 -9.26 -3.34 28.08
N VAL A 166 -8.23 -2.52 28.37
CA VAL A 166 -7.94 -1.29 27.61
C VAL A 166 -7.65 -1.62 26.15
N GLY A 167 -6.83 -2.64 25.88
CA GLY A 167 -6.48 -3.03 24.52
C GLY A 167 -7.69 -3.49 23.70
N ARG A 168 -8.56 -4.33 24.30
CA ARG A 168 -9.84 -4.74 23.69
C ARG A 168 -10.74 -3.55 23.41
N THR A 169 -10.83 -2.62 24.36
CA THR A 169 -11.66 -1.41 24.23
C THR A 169 -11.16 -0.53 23.07
N ALA A 170 -9.84 -0.32 22.97
CA ALA A 170 -9.23 0.46 21.90
C ALA A 170 -9.48 -0.17 20.52
N ALA A 171 -9.26 -1.49 20.39
CA ALA A 171 -9.49 -2.21 19.15
C ALA A 171 -10.97 -2.18 18.73
N ALA A 172 -11.88 -2.49 19.65
CA ALA A 172 -13.32 -2.47 19.37
C ALA A 172 -13.81 -1.08 18.96
N ALA A 173 -13.31 -0.02 19.61
CA ALA A 173 -13.73 1.34 19.31
C ALA A 173 -13.35 1.75 17.88
N ILE A 174 -12.11 1.51 17.43
CA ILE A 174 -11.74 1.84 16.05
C ILE A 174 -12.41 0.92 15.03
N LEU A 175 -12.54 -0.38 15.31
CA LEU A 175 -13.22 -1.30 14.39
C LEU A 175 -14.68 -0.89 14.18
N SER A 176 -15.39 -0.52 15.26
CA SER A 176 -16.78 -0.06 15.18
C SER A 176 -16.92 1.24 14.38
N LEU A 177 -15.99 2.20 14.54
CA LEU A 177 -15.98 3.41 13.69
C LEU A 177 -15.79 3.10 12.20
N ARG A 178 -15.25 1.91 11.88
CA ARG A 178 -14.90 1.47 10.52
C ARG A 178 -15.84 0.41 9.94
N GLU A 179 -16.89 0.05 10.67
CA GLU A 179 -18.00 -0.73 10.13
C GLU A 179 -18.77 0.10 9.09
N GLY A 180 -19.05 -0.52 7.93
CA GLY A 180 -19.79 0.12 6.84
C GLY A 180 -19.16 1.42 6.34
N ASP A 181 -17.83 1.53 6.42
CA ASP A 181 -17.14 2.75 6.03
C ASP A 181 -16.95 2.88 4.52
N GLY A 182 -17.42 1.93 3.70
CA GLY A 182 -17.27 1.92 2.25
C GLY A 182 -16.07 1.09 1.76
N SER A 183 -15.28 0.48 2.66
CA SER A 183 -14.18 -0.41 2.29
C SER A 183 -14.62 -1.84 1.93
N GLU A 184 -15.87 -2.19 2.19
CA GLU A 184 -16.46 -3.50 1.89
C GLU A 184 -16.75 -3.72 0.40
N TYR A 185 -16.73 -2.67 -0.42
CA TYR A 185 -16.95 -2.80 -1.86
C TYR A 185 -15.87 -3.65 -2.51
N VAL A 186 -16.29 -4.75 -3.13
CA VAL A 186 -15.40 -5.65 -3.88
C VAL A 186 -14.86 -4.95 -5.12
N GLU A 187 -13.61 -5.25 -5.45
CA GLU A 187 -12.98 -4.72 -6.65
C GLU A 187 -13.71 -5.20 -7.91
N PRO A 188 -14.13 -4.28 -8.80
CA PRO A 188 -14.76 -4.70 -10.03
C PRO A 188 -13.75 -5.32 -11.01
N ILE A 189 -14.27 -6.11 -11.92
CA ILE A 189 -13.57 -6.84 -12.97
C ILE A 189 -13.89 -6.20 -14.32
N TRP A 190 -12.83 -5.81 -15.02
CA TRP A 190 -12.85 -5.20 -16.34
C TRP A 190 -13.64 -6.06 -17.34
N GLY A 191 -14.65 -5.46 -17.98
CA GLY A 191 -15.50 -6.14 -18.97
C GLY A 191 -16.59 -7.04 -18.36
N VAL A 192 -16.69 -7.15 -17.03
CA VAL A 192 -17.76 -7.89 -16.35
C VAL A 192 -18.71 -6.93 -15.65
N ASN A 193 -18.22 -6.20 -14.66
CA ASN A 193 -18.97 -5.21 -13.88
C ASN A 193 -18.27 -3.84 -13.84
N TRP A 194 -17.29 -3.64 -14.73
CA TRP A 194 -16.70 -2.36 -15.08
C TRP A 194 -16.67 -2.20 -16.60
N SER A 195 -17.30 -1.13 -17.12
CA SER A 195 -17.33 -0.81 -18.55
C SER A 195 -16.61 0.53 -18.76
N PRO A 196 -15.32 0.50 -19.14
CA PRO A 196 -14.51 1.70 -19.33
C PRO A 196 -14.77 2.34 -20.68
N SER A 197 -14.47 3.62 -20.79
CA SER A 197 -14.43 4.34 -22.07
C SER A 197 -13.27 3.84 -22.92
N ASP A 198 -13.46 3.70 -24.23
CA ASP A 198 -12.40 3.38 -25.19
C ASP A 198 -11.78 4.62 -25.85
N LEU A 199 -12.33 5.81 -25.55
CA LEU A 199 -11.85 7.08 -26.08
C LEU A 199 -10.40 7.37 -25.66
N PRO A 200 -9.62 8.08 -26.49
CA PRO A 200 -8.28 8.52 -26.13
C PRO A 200 -8.26 9.33 -24.82
N GLY A 201 -7.19 9.17 -24.03
CA GLY A 201 -7.08 9.77 -22.71
C GLY A 201 -7.64 8.93 -21.56
N HIS A 202 -8.54 7.98 -21.83
CA HIS A 202 -9.14 7.13 -20.80
C HIS A 202 -8.28 5.90 -20.46
N TRP A 203 -8.19 5.59 -19.17
CA TRP A 203 -7.42 4.46 -18.67
C TRP A 203 -7.89 3.14 -19.29
N GLN A 204 -6.91 2.34 -19.68
CA GLN A 204 -7.10 1.02 -20.27
C GLN A 204 -6.41 -0.04 -19.42
N LYS A 205 -6.96 -1.24 -19.42
CA LYS A 205 -6.29 -2.43 -18.87
C LYS A 205 -4.88 -2.56 -19.46
N ASP A 206 -3.92 -2.89 -18.59
CA ASP A 206 -2.52 -3.04 -18.97
C ASP A 206 -2.36 -4.04 -20.13
N PRO A 207 -1.79 -3.63 -21.28
CA PRO A 207 -1.67 -4.51 -22.43
C PRO A 207 -0.66 -5.66 -22.20
N VAL A 208 0.21 -5.55 -21.19
CA VAL A 208 1.26 -6.53 -20.87
C VAL A 208 0.73 -7.60 -19.91
N SER A 209 0.39 -7.22 -18.67
CA SER A 209 -0.07 -8.19 -17.65
C SER A 209 -1.49 -8.67 -17.85
N GLN A 210 -2.33 -7.91 -18.57
CA GLN A 210 -3.75 -8.21 -18.81
C GLN A 210 -4.58 -8.39 -17.52
N ASN A 211 -4.09 -7.94 -16.36
CA ASN A 211 -4.77 -8.05 -15.08
C ASN A 211 -6.17 -7.39 -15.15
N PRO A 212 -7.26 -8.14 -14.95
CA PRO A 212 -8.61 -7.64 -15.16
C PRO A 212 -9.18 -6.89 -13.95
N ILE A 213 -8.50 -6.85 -12.81
CA ILE A 213 -8.97 -6.13 -11.62
C ILE A 213 -8.99 -4.62 -11.92
N VAL A 214 -9.98 -3.90 -11.38
CA VAL A 214 -10.04 -2.44 -11.42
C VAL A 214 -9.89 -1.91 -9.99
N MET A 215 -8.63 -1.81 -9.56
CA MET A 215 -8.31 -1.73 -8.13
C MET A 215 -8.64 -0.37 -7.52
N GLY A 216 -9.44 -0.38 -6.47
CA GLY A 216 -9.94 0.76 -5.74
C GLY A 216 -11.00 1.58 -6.47
N ALA A 217 -11.69 1.03 -7.47
CA ALA A 217 -12.74 1.77 -8.21
C ALA A 217 -13.74 2.52 -7.32
N TYR A 218 -14.05 1.93 -6.18
CA TYR A 218 -15.00 2.45 -5.20
C TYR A 218 -14.32 3.07 -3.97
N TRP A 219 -12.99 3.18 -3.95
CA TRP A 219 -12.25 3.61 -2.77
C TRP A 219 -12.55 5.06 -2.37
N ARG A 220 -12.99 5.90 -3.32
CA ARG A 220 -13.53 7.24 -3.04
C ARG A 220 -14.75 7.27 -2.11
N LYS A 221 -15.44 6.12 -1.96
CA LYS A 221 -16.59 5.97 -1.06
C LYS A 221 -16.17 5.66 0.37
N VAL A 222 -14.90 5.34 0.60
CA VAL A 222 -14.39 5.09 1.94
C VAL A 222 -14.48 6.38 2.75
N LYS A 223 -15.16 6.35 3.89
CA LYS A 223 -15.22 7.46 4.84
C LYS A 223 -13.79 7.75 5.33
N PRO A 224 -13.26 8.98 5.13
CA PRO A 224 -11.92 9.31 5.60
C PRO A 224 -11.78 9.25 7.13
N PHE A 225 -10.54 9.20 7.60
CA PHE A 225 -10.18 9.18 9.01
C PHE A 225 -10.13 10.60 9.60
N ALA A 226 -9.45 11.53 8.93
CA ALA A 226 -9.29 12.92 9.35
C ALA A 226 -9.86 13.93 8.32
N LEU A 227 -9.86 13.60 7.03
CA LEU A 227 -10.48 14.44 6.01
C LEU A 227 -12.02 14.48 6.15
N ALA A 228 -12.64 15.54 5.66
CA ALA A 228 -14.09 15.71 5.61
C ALA A 228 -14.74 14.84 4.52
N SER A 229 -14.06 14.69 3.38
CA SER A 229 -14.50 13.88 2.23
C SER A 229 -13.30 13.44 1.41
N GLY A 230 -13.48 12.40 0.58
CA GLY A 230 -12.42 11.93 -0.31
C GLY A 230 -11.99 12.96 -1.36
N ASP A 231 -12.84 13.94 -1.64
CA ASP A 231 -12.56 14.99 -2.63
C ASP A 231 -12.16 16.34 -2.03
N GLN A 232 -11.98 16.42 -0.72
CA GLN A 232 -11.54 17.65 -0.03
C GLN A 232 -10.29 18.26 -0.67
N TYR A 233 -9.36 17.41 -1.12
CA TYR A 233 -8.13 17.81 -1.82
C TYR A 233 -8.03 17.19 -3.21
N ARG A 234 -9.15 17.04 -3.93
CA ARG A 234 -9.10 16.63 -5.34
C ARG A 234 -8.21 17.61 -6.12
N ILE A 235 -7.22 17.07 -6.81
CA ILE A 235 -6.24 17.85 -7.58
C ILE A 235 -6.87 18.52 -8.81
N PRO A 236 -6.21 19.52 -9.44
CA PRO A 236 -6.64 20.08 -10.73
C PRO A 236 -6.70 19.01 -11.84
N PRO A 237 -7.41 19.26 -12.96
CA PRO A 237 -7.39 18.35 -14.11
C PRO A 237 -5.96 18.18 -14.66
N PRO A 238 -5.65 17.00 -15.26
CA PRO A 238 -4.35 16.79 -15.90
C PRO A 238 -4.18 17.77 -17.07
N PRO A 239 -2.93 18.02 -17.51
CA PRO A 239 -2.66 18.86 -18.69
C PRO A 239 -3.45 18.37 -19.90
N ALA A 240 -3.94 19.31 -20.71
CA ALA A 240 -4.64 18.97 -21.96
C ALA A 240 -3.71 18.15 -22.87
N MET A 241 -4.24 17.10 -23.51
CA MET A 241 -3.42 16.17 -24.30
C MET A 241 -2.74 16.84 -25.50
N ASP A 242 -3.31 17.91 -26.04
CA ASP A 242 -2.73 18.73 -27.13
C ASP A 242 -1.73 19.80 -26.65
N SER A 243 -1.44 19.85 -25.35
CA SER A 243 -0.54 20.85 -24.77
C SER A 243 0.95 20.49 -24.89
N ALA A 244 1.80 21.50 -24.79
CA ALA A 244 3.24 21.32 -24.70
C ALA A 244 3.68 20.64 -23.39
N GLU A 245 2.93 20.82 -22.30
CA GLU A 245 3.19 20.18 -21.01
C GLU A 245 2.98 18.66 -21.09
N TYR A 246 1.87 18.22 -21.73
CA TYR A 246 1.64 16.81 -22.00
C TYR A 246 2.74 16.22 -22.88
N ALA A 247 3.12 16.91 -23.97
CA ALA A 247 4.20 16.46 -24.85
C ALA A 247 5.55 16.32 -24.12
N ALA A 248 5.89 17.25 -23.22
CA ALA A 248 7.11 17.16 -22.43
C ALA A 248 7.12 15.94 -21.49
N ALA A 249 6.01 15.69 -20.79
CA ALA A 249 5.86 14.50 -19.93
C ALA A 249 5.86 13.20 -20.75
N PHE A 250 5.29 13.22 -21.95
CA PHE A 250 5.31 12.12 -22.90
C PHE A 250 6.74 11.77 -23.33
N ASP A 251 7.51 12.77 -23.74
CA ASP A 251 8.90 12.60 -24.16
C ASP A 251 9.80 12.13 -23.01
N GLU A 252 9.57 12.61 -21.78
CA GLU A 252 10.31 12.13 -20.61
C GLU A 252 10.11 10.61 -20.40
N VAL A 253 8.87 10.13 -20.45
CA VAL A 253 8.60 8.69 -20.30
C VAL A 253 9.15 7.89 -21.47
N LYS A 254 9.10 8.40 -22.71
CA LYS A 254 9.74 7.72 -23.84
C LYS A 254 11.25 7.60 -23.68
N ARG A 255 11.91 8.63 -23.15
CA ARG A 255 13.36 8.62 -22.94
C ARG A 255 13.77 7.72 -21.78
N LEU A 256 13.00 7.72 -20.68
CA LEU A 256 13.45 7.13 -19.41
C LEU A 256 12.68 5.89 -18.98
N GLY A 257 11.52 5.61 -19.57
CA GLY A 257 10.59 4.59 -19.09
C GLY A 257 10.72 3.21 -19.73
N GLY A 258 11.48 3.08 -20.82
CA GLY A 258 11.61 1.82 -21.57
C GLY A 258 12.27 0.68 -20.78
N ASP A 259 11.94 -0.56 -21.12
CA ASP A 259 12.52 -1.78 -20.53
C ASP A 259 14.01 -1.99 -20.86
N GLY A 260 14.55 -1.28 -21.85
CA GLY A 260 15.93 -1.44 -22.34
C GLY A 260 16.14 -2.66 -23.24
N ILE A 261 15.07 -3.43 -23.52
CA ILE A 261 15.10 -4.64 -24.35
C ILE A 261 14.24 -4.43 -25.59
N THR A 262 12.94 -4.24 -25.41
CA THR A 262 11.98 -3.95 -26.48
C THR A 262 12.00 -2.46 -26.82
N THR A 263 12.11 -1.61 -25.79
CA THR A 263 12.13 -0.15 -25.90
C THR A 263 13.44 0.36 -25.31
N PRO A 264 14.34 0.93 -26.13
CA PRO A 264 15.56 1.57 -25.67
C PRO A 264 15.27 2.65 -24.62
N THR A 265 16.22 2.86 -23.72
CA THR A 265 16.09 3.88 -22.66
C THR A 265 17.40 4.63 -22.49
N GLU A 266 17.31 5.91 -22.18
CA GLU A 266 18.41 6.77 -21.75
C GLU A 266 18.60 6.75 -20.23
N ARG A 267 17.74 6.01 -19.52
CA ARG A 267 17.81 5.84 -18.07
C ARG A 267 19.15 5.20 -17.67
N THR A 268 19.81 5.81 -16.69
CA THR A 268 21.05 5.27 -16.10
C THR A 268 20.78 4.06 -15.19
N ASP A 269 21.83 3.34 -14.83
CA ASP A 269 21.74 2.23 -13.87
C ASP A 269 21.20 2.69 -12.50
N ASP A 270 21.65 3.85 -12.00
CA ASP A 270 21.15 4.39 -10.73
C ASP A 270 19.66 4.74 -10.79
N GLN A 271 19.19 5.29 -11.91
CA GLN A 271 17.77 5.58 -12.09
C GLN A 271 16.94 4.29 -12.22
N THR A 272 17.50 3.22 -12.79
CA THR A 272 16.87 1.89 -12.78
C THR A 272 16.75 1.36 -11.35
N LEU A 273 17.84 1.46 -10.56
CA LEU A 273 17.83 1.09 -9.14
C LEU A 273 16.82 1.92 -8.36
N ALA A 274 16.74 3.24 -8.57
CA ALA A 274 15.75 4.11 -7.94
C ALA A 274 14.31 3.68 -8.29
N GLY A 275 14.03 3.36 -9.56
CA GLY A 275 12.74 2.83 -10.00
C GLY A 275 12.31 1.59 -9.20
N ILE A 276 13.22 0.62 -9.10
CA ILE A 276 13.00 -0.64 -8.37
C ILE A 276 12.93 -0.40 -6.85
N TYR A 277 13.80 0.45 -6.30
CA TYR A 277 13.95 0.69 -4.87
C TYR A 277 12.63 1.11 -4.22
N TRP A 278 11.85 1.93 -4.91
CA TRP A 278 10.57 2.47 -4.44
C TRP A 278 9.35 1.63 -4.86
N ALA A 279 9.52 0.46 -5.47
CA ALA A 279 8.41 -0.31 -6.07
C ALA A 279 7.32 -0.74 -5.06
N TYR A 280 7.52 -1.83 -4.32
CA TYR A 280 6.53 -2.36 -3.36
C TYR A 280 5.12 -2.39 -3.97
N ASP A 281 5.01 -2.91 -5.19
CA ASP A 281 3.81 -2.86 -6.02
C ASP A 281 2.85 -4.03 -5.74
N GLY A 282 2.78 -4.47 -4.47
CA GLY A 282 1.89 -5.56 -4.06
C GLY A 282 2.44 -6.95 -4.35
N THR A 283 3.75 -7.10 -4.30
CA THR A 283 4.46 -8.34 -4.63
C THR A 283 4.57 -9.30 -3.43
N PRO A 284 4.73 -10.62 -3.66
CA PRO A 284 4.78 -11.61 -2.59
C PRO A 284 5.87 -11.33 -1.56
N GLY A 285 5.49 -11.26 -0.28
CA GLY A 285 6.41 -11.02 0.85
C GLY A 285 6.83 -9.57 1.04
N LEU A 286 6.79 -8.75 -0.03
CA LEU A 286 7.10 -7.31 0.04
C LEU A 286 5.86 -6.46 0.30
N GLY A 287 4.70 -6.91 -0.19
CA GLY A 287 3.42 -6.23 -0.05
C GLY A 287 3.33 -4.90 -0.80
N ALA A 288 2.38 -4.07 -0.38
CA ALA A 288 2.18 -2.72 -0.90
C ALA A 288 3.04 -1.67 -0.16
N ARG A 289 3.22 -0.52 -0.83
CA ARG A 289 3.99 0.66 -0.38
C ARG A 289 3.82 1.14 1.06
N PRO A 290 2.62 1.12 1.68
CA PRO A 290 2.47 1.54 3.07
C PRO A 290 3.47 0.83 4.01
N ARG A 291 3.87 -0.40 3.69
CA ARG A 291 4.96 -1.12 4.38
C ARG A 291 6.31 -0.41 4.28
N GLN A 292 6.75 -0.04 3.09
CA GLN A 292 8.02 0.66 2.89
C GLN A 292 8.06 1.98 3.68
N TYR A 293 7.02 2.79 3.57
CA TYR A 293 6.96 4.07 4.26
C TYR A 293 6.95 3.90 5.78
N ASN A 294 6.27 2.87 6.32
CA ASN A 294 6.37 2.53 7.75
C ASN A 294 7.78 2.10 8.17
N GLN A 295 8.47 1.31 7.34
CA GLN A 295 9.86 0.91 7.60
C GLN A 295 10.78 2.15 7.67
N MET A 296 10.58 3.13 6.78
CA MET A 296 11.31 4.40 6.79
C MET A 296 10.95 5.27 8.00
N VAL A 297 9.66 5.40 8.34
CA VAL A 297 9.21 6.13 9.54
C VAL A 297 9.85 5.55 10.80
N VAL A 298 9.90 4.22 10.95
CA VAL A 298 10.56 3.56 12.09
C VAL A 298 12.08 3.76 12.07
N ASN A 299 12.72 3.66 10.89
CA ASN A 299 14.15 3.88 10.73
C ASN A 299 14.54 5.31 11.18
N ILE A 300 13.82 6.31 10.68
CA ILE A 300 14.01 7.72 11.04
C ILE A 300 13.68 7.96 12.50
N ALA A 301 12.56 7.43 13.01
CA ALA A 301 12.19 7.56 14.41
C ALA A 301 13.25 6.99 15.36
N SER A 302 13.84 5.87 15.00
CA SER A 302 14.96 5.28 15.75
C SER A 302 16.19 6.17 15.72
N ALA A 303 16.55 6.75 14.57
CA ALA A 303 17.69 7.65 14.44
C ALA A 303 17.48 8.97 15.21
N MET A 304 16.24 9.45 15.27
CA MET A 304 15.83 10.67 16.00
C MET A 304 15.58 10.43 17.50
N GLY A 305 15.68 9.19 17.98
CA GLY A 305 15.46 8.85 19.40
C GLY A 305 13.99 8.90 19.84
N THR A 306 13.03 8.88 18.91
CA THR A 306 11.60 8.92 19.18
C THR A 306 11.13 7.64 19.86
N SER A 307 10.51 7.75 21.03
CA SER A 307 10.12 6.61 21.86
C SER A 307 8.79 6.89 22.60
N GLY A 308 8.35 5.94 23.45
CA GLY A 308 7.18 6.16 24.31
C GLY A 308 5.89 6.45 23.53
N THR A 309 5.02 7.29 24.09
CA THR A 309 3.74 7.67 23.44
C THR A 309 3.97 8.49 22.17
N ALA A 310 5.07 9.23 22.08
CA ALA A 310 5.43 9.99 20.88
C ALA A 310 5.68 9.07 19.67
N LEU A 311 6.31 7.91 19.85
CA LEU A 311 6.46 6.92 18.79
C LEU A 311 5.11 6.34 18.32
N ALA A 312 4.23 5.98 19.26
CA ALA A 312 2.90 5.48 18.91
C ALA A 312 2.09 6.55 18.17
N ARG A 313 2.21 7.82 18.59
CA ARG A 313 1.61 8.97 17.90
C ARG A 313 2.14 9.13 16.49
N LEU A 314 3.45 9.07 16.30
CA LEU A 314 4.07 9.22 14.97
C LEU A 314 3.58 8.14 14.01
N LEU A 315 3.53 6.87 14.45
CA LEU A 315 3.01 5.77 13.63
C LEU A 315 1.52 5.94 13.32
N ALA A 316 0.71 6.35 14.29
CA ALA A 316 -0.72 6.62 14.07
C ALA A 316 -0.93 7.77 13.06
N LEU A 317 -0.21 8.88 13.22
CA LEU A 317 -0.24 10.02 12.29
C LEU A 317 0.16 9.61 10.87
N ALA A 318 1.30 8.94 10.71
CA ALA A 318 1.81 8.56 9.39
C ALA A 318 0.83 7.62 8.67
N ASN A 319 0.26 6.64 9.38
CA ASN A 319 -0.67 5.69 8.78
C ASN A 319 -2.05 6.29 8.49
N VAL A 320 -2.56 7.16 9.36
CA VAL A 320 -3.79 7.92 9.07
C VAL A 320 -3.60 8.82 7.85
N ALA A 321 -2.46 9.51 7.77
CA ALA A 321 -2.13 10.35 6.63
C ALA A 321 -2.04 9.54 5.32
N MET A 322 -1.36 8.39 5.33
CA MET A 322 -1.33 7.51 4.17
C MET A 322 -2.70 6.95 3.79
N ALA A 323 -3.55 6.60 4.76
CA ALA A 323 -4.90 6.09 4.49
C ALA A 323 -5.79 7.16 3.84
N ASP A 324 -5.79 8.38 4.37
CA ASP A 324 -6.55 9.48 3.79
C ASP A 324 -5.96 9.96 2.46
N ALA A 325 -4.64 9.90 2.30
CA ALA A 325 -3.96 10.17 1.04
C ALA A 325 -4.35 9.15 -0.04
N ALA A 326 -4.53 7.88 0.33
CA ALA A 326 -5.06 6.86 -0.59
C ALA A 326 -6.52 7.16 -0.98
N ILE A 327 -7.36 7.62 -0.05
CA ILE A 327 -8.74 8.00 -0.38
C ILE A 327 -8.76 9.18 -1.37
N ALA A 328 -7.97 10.23 -1.11
CA ALA A 328 -7.89 11.41 -1.97
C ALA A 328 -7.29 11.12 -3.36
N ALA A 329 -6.23 10.32 -3.40
CA ALA A 329 -5.63 9.91 -4.67
C ALA A 329 -6.59 9.05 -5.50
N TRP A 330 -7.31 8.11 -4.88
CA TRP A 330 -8.26 7.26 -5.61
C TRP A 330 -9.53 8.00 -6.03
N ASP A 331 -9.96 9.01 -5.28
CA ASP A 331 -10.97 9.96 -5.75
C ASP A 331 -10.52 10.63 -7.06
N SER A 332 -9.33 11.22 -7.07
CA SER A 332 -8.81 11.91 -8.26
C SER A 332 -8.58 10.95 -9.44
N LYS A 333 -8.02 9.75 -9.20
CA LYS A 333 -7.82 8.70 -10.21
C LYS A 333 -9.08 8.34 -10.96
N TYR A 334 -10.14 8.02 -10.23
CA TYR A 334 -11.40 7.60 -10.85
C TYR A 334 -12.33 8.76 -11.21
N HIS A 335 -11.98 10.00 -10.83
CA HIS A 335 -12.61 11.21 -11.33
C HIS A 335 -12.08 11.57 -12.73
N TYR A 336 -10.76 11.52 -12.93
CA TYR A 336 -10.12 11.88 -14.20
C TYR A 336 -9.98 10.70 -15.18
N ASP A 337 -9.93 9.46 -14.67
CA ASP A 337 -9.83 8.25 -15.48
C ASP A 337 -8.66 8.29 -16.49
N PHE A 338 -7.53 8.89 -16.11
CA PHE A 338 -6.46 9.20 -17.05
C PHE A 338 -5.59 7.98 -17.38
N TRP A 339 -5.22 7.84 -18.65
CA TRP A 339 -4.45 6.70 -19.16
C TRP A 339 -3.00 6.63 -18.67
N ARG A 340 -2.47 5.41 -18.70
CA ARG A 340 -1.07 5.09 -18.40
C ARG A 340 -0.17 5.37 -19.60
N PRO A 341 1.14 5.61 -19.40
CA PRO A 341 2.07 5.85 -20.50
C PRO A 341 2.10 4.77 -21.57
N VAL A 342 2.06 3.49 -21.18
CA VAL A 342 2.06 2.38 -22.14
C VAL A 342 0.89 2.45 -23.12
N THR A 343 -0.30 2.86 -22.66
CA THR A 343 -1.49 3.01 -23.52
C THR A 343 -1.36 4.23 -24.41
N ALA A 344 -0.99 5.37 -23.82
CA ALA A 344 -0.87 6.64 -24.52
C ALA A 344 0.19 6.58 -25.63
N ILE A 345 1.39 6.08 -25.34
CA ILE A 345 2.49 6.00 -26.31
C ILE A 345 2.14 5.06 -27.47
N ARG A 346 1.46 3.94 -27.19
CA ARG A 346 0.98 3.02 -28.24
C ARG A 346 -0.16 3.61 -29.08
N ARG A 347 -0.89 4.60 -28.55
CA ARG A 347 -2.05 5.27 -29.19
C ARG A 347 -1.82 6.75 -29.52
N ALA A 348 -0.57 7.23 -29.54
CA ALA A 348 -0.29 8.69 -29.60
C ALA A 348 -0.91 9.41 -30.82
N LEU A 349 -1.20 8.73 -31.93
CA LEU A 349 -1.90 9.36 -33.05
C LEU A 349 -3.36 9.78 -32.74
N GLU A 350 -3.88 9.36 -31.58
CA GLU A 350 -5.26 9.58 -31.16
C GLU A 350 -5.36 10.67 -30.06
N ASP A 351 -4.24 11.18 -29.55
CA ASP A 351 -4.22 12.18 -28.47
C ASP A 351 -4.43 13.63 -28.95
N GLY A 352 -4.36 13.86 -30.27
CA GLY A 352 -4.53 15.17 -30.89
C GLY A 352 -3.28 16.07 -30.86
N ASN A 353 -2.12 15.56 -30.43
CA ASN A 353 -0.90 16.32 -30.26
C ASN A 353 0.13 16.02 -31.36
N PRO A 354 0.49 17.00 -32.21
CA PRO A 354 1.49 16.79 -33.25
C PRO A 354 2.93 16.62 -32.70
N ALA A 355 3.16 16.92 -31.42
CA ALA A 355 4.47 16.75 -30.78
C ALA A 355 4.67 15.36 -30.16
N THR A 356 3.66 14.50 -30.11
CA THR A 356 3.79 13.13 -29.59
C THR A 356 4.05 12.15 -30.73
N ALA A 357 4.92 11.18 -30.48
CA ALA A 357 5.33 10.19 -31.47
C ALA A 357 4.93 8.77 -31.04
N LYS A 358 4.01 8.17 -31.80
CA LYS A 358 3.52 6.80 -31.57
C LYS A 358 4.66 5.78 -31.60
N ASP A 359 4.63 4.90 -30.61
CA ASP A 359 5.42 3.66 -30.60
C ASP A 359 4.47 2.50 -30.23
N PRO A 360 4.00 1.71 -31.22
CA PRO A 360 3.03 0.63 -30.97
C PRO A 360 3.62 -0.54 -30.17
N THR A 361 4.94 -0.60 -30.06
CA THR A 361 5.70 -1.65 -29.37
C THR A 361 6.23 -1.20 -28.01
N PHE A 362 5.95 0.04 -27.59
CA PHE A 362 6.47 0.59 -26.33
C PHE A 362 6.25 -0.37 -25.16
N MET A 363 7.33 -0.78 -24.52
CA MET A 363 7.36 -1.62 -23.34
C MET A 363 7.99 -0.85 -22.19
N PRO A 364 7.23 -0.52 -21.13
CA PRO A 364 7.80 0.11 -19.96
C PRO A 364 8.71 -0.90 -19.22
N LEU A 365 9.67 -0.39 -18.44
CA LEU A 365 10.37 -1.22 -17.46
C LEU A 365 9.36 -1.90 -16.50
N GLY A 366 8.30 -1.18 -16.15
CA GLY A 366 7.14 -1.68 -15.41
C GLY A 366 7.38 -1.77 -13.91
N ALA A 367 6.28 -1.88 -13.16
CA ALA A 367 6.32 -2.30 -11.77
C ALA A 367 6.94 -3.70 -11.69
N PRO A 368 7.99 -3.92 -10.88
CA PRO A 368 8.68 -5.18 -10.82
C PRO A 368 7.77 -6.28 -10.25
N ALA A 369 7.71 -7.42 -10.92
CA ALA A 369 7.02 -8.61 -10.41
C ALA A 369 7.92 -9.42 -9.46
N SER A 370 8.52 -8.74 -8.47
CA SER A 370 9.47 -9.34 -7.53
C SER A 370 8.88 -10.53 -6.78
N ASN A 371 9.69 -11.56 -6.51
CA ASN A 371 9.28 -12.83 -5.90
C ASN A 371 8.12 -13.56 -6.63
N SER A 372 7.94 -13.29 -7.93
CA SER A 372 6.98 -13.94 -8.80
C SER A 372 7.64 -14.28 -10.14
N SER A 373 6.94 -15.01 -11.00
CA SER A 373 7.36 -15.30 -12.39
C SER A 373 6.52 -14.55 -13.43
N GLY A 374 5.63 -13.66 -12.98
CA GLY A 374 4.82 -12.82 -13.86
C GLY A 374 5.66 -11.73 -14.55
N PRO A 375 5.17 -11.13 -15.65
CA PRO A 375 5.85 -9.99 -16.26
C PRO A 375 5.75 -8.75 -15.35
N ASN A 376 6.72 -7.84 -15.49
CA ASN A 376 6.55 -6.49 -14.98
C ASN A 376 5.30 -5.85 -15.62
N PHE A 377 4.62 -4.99 -14.86
CA PHE A 377 3.26 -4.59 -15.20
C PHE A 377 3.02 -3.09 -14.99
N THR A 378 1.93 -2.57 -15.54
CA THR A 378 1.40 -1.28 -15.09
C THR A 378 0.27 -1.52 -14.09
N PRO A 379 0.26 -0.84 -12.92
CA PRO A 379 -0.74 -1.13 -11.90
C PRO A 379 -2.19 -0.93 -12.37
N PRO A 380 -3.14 -1.78 -11.92
CA PRO A 380 -4.48 -1.91 -12.50
C PRO A 380 -5.46 -0.82 -12.01
N PHE A 381 -5.08 0.44 -12.22
CA PHE A 381 -5.86 1.65 -11.90
C PHE A 381 -5.35 2.86 -12.70
N PRO A 382 -6.17 3.92 -12.87
CA PRO A 382 -5.80 5.13 -13.60
C PRO A 382 -4.50 5.77 -13.13
N SER A 383 -3.83 6.52 -14.01
CA SER A 383 -2.51 7.09 -13.74
C SER A 383 -2.57 8.29 -12.79
N TYR A 384 -3.46 9.25 -13.01
CA TYR A 384 -3.39 10.57 -12.40
C TYR A 384 -4.23 10.73 -11.12
N PRO A 385 -3.64 11.10 -9.96
CA PRO A 385 -2.22 11.32 -9.69
C PRO A 385 -1.48 10.02 -9.33
N SER A 386 -0.15 10.07 -9.23
CA SER A 386 0.65 8.95 -8.75
C SER A 386 0.36 8.65 -7.28
N GLY A 387 -0.15 7.46 -6.99
CA GLY A 387 -0.38 7.06 -5.60
C GLY A 387 0.93 6.91 -4.80
N HIS A 388 2.07 6.61 -5.45
CA HIS A 388 3.40 6.61 -4.79
C HIS A 388 3.72 8.02 -4.31
N ALA A 389 3.56 9.00 -5.20
CA ALA A 389 3.80 10.39 -4.89
C ALA A 389 2.88 10.87 -3.75
N THR A 390 1.58 10.56 -3.80
CA THR A 390 0.62 11.00 -2.79
C THR A 390 0.84 10.37 -1.42
N LEU A 391 0.95 9.05 -1.32
CA LEU A 391 1.14 8.37 -0.03
C LEU A 391 2.53 8.67 0.56
N GLY A 392 3.57 8.65 -0.27
CA GLY A 392 4.93 8.97 0.17
C GLY A 392 5.03 10.39 0.70
N SER A 393 4.48 11.37 -0.03
CA SER A 393 4.50 12.77 0.40
C SER A 393 3.69 13.01 1.66
N ALA A 394 2.53 12.35 1.82
CA ALA A 394 1.79 12.39 3.08
C ALA A 394 2.61 11.85 4.26
N SER A 395 3.34 10.74 4.07
CA SER A 395 4.21 10.18 5.11
C SER A 395 5.41 11.08 5.43
N PHE A 396 6.05 11.66 4.41
CA PHE A 396 7.19 12.56 4.60
C PHE A 396 6.76 13.90 5.21
N GLU A 397 5.58 14.41 4.87
CA GLU A 397 5.04 15.63 5.49
C GLU A 397 4.76 15.42 6.98
N ILE A 398 4.18 14.27 7.37
CA ILE A 398 4.03 13.93 8.79
C ILE A 398 5.39 13.94 9.50
N LEU A 399 6.47 13.45 8.88
CA LEU A 399 7.81 13.48 9.46
C LEU A 399 8.33 14.92 9.59
N ARG A 400 8.15 15.77 8.57
CA ARG A 400 8.54 17.19 8.61
C ARG A 400 7.82 17.92 9.73
N ASP A 401 6.50 17.79 9.79
CA ASP A 401 5.67 18.41 10.80
C ASP A 401 6.00 17.91 12.21
N PHE A 402 6.21 16.60 12.36
CA PHE A 402 6.49 16.00 13.66
C PHE A 402 7.84 16.42 14.23
N TYR A 403 8.88 16.54 13.40
CA TYR A 403 10.22 16.94 13.85
C TYR A 403 10.51 18.44 13.68
N GLY A 404 9.62 19.18 13.00
CA GLY A 404 9.79 20.60 12.71
C GLY A 404 10.93 20.91 11.73
N THR A 405 11.35 19.93 10.92
CA THR A 405 12.48 20.08 9.98
C THR A 405 12.42 19.09 8.81
N ASP A 406 12.85 19.53 7.64
CA ASP A 406 13.06 18.68 6.45
C ASP A 406 14.49 18.09 6.39
N ALA A 407 15.43 18.69 7.12
CA ALA A 407 16.86 18.35 7.12
C ALA A 407 17.15 17.12 7.98
N ILE A 408 16.55 15.99 7.62
CA ILE A 408 16.77 14.68 8.23
C ILE A 408 17.45 13.79 7.20
N ALA A 409 18.74 13.55 7.40
CA ALA A 409 19.49 12.59 6.60
C ALA A 409 19.27 11.17 7.15
N PHE A 410 19.09 10.20 6.25
CA PHE A 410 18.92 8.80 6.63
C PHE A 410 19.40 7.85 5.53
N THR A 411 19.70 6.62 5.92
CA THR A 411 20.02 5.52 4.99
C THR A 411 19.01 4.40 5.21
N PHE A 412 18.42 3.93 4.12
CA PHE A 412 17.42 2.85 4.15
C PHE A 412 17.76 1.75 3.14
N VAL A 413 17.44 0.51 3.49
CA VAL A 413 17.55 -0.66 2.62
C VAL A 413 16.14 -1.08 2.22
N SER A 414 15.83 -0.94 0.94
CA SER A 414 14.56 -1.40 0.36
C SER A 414 14.53 -2.93 0.32
N ASP A 415 13.37 -3.53 0.61
CA ASP A 415 13.20 -4.98 0.47
C ASP A 415 13.27 -5.45 -0.98
N GLU A 416 13.06 -4.55 -1.95
CA GLU A 416 13.33 -4.83 -3.37
C GLU A 416 14.82 -5.03 -3.64
N LEU A 417 15.70 -4.50 -2.79
CA LEU A 417 17.16 -4.48 -2.98
C LEU A 417 17.88 -4.83 -1.67
N ASN A 418 17.44 -5.89 -0.99
CA ASN A 418 17.94 -6.32 0.32
C ASN A 418 18.92 -7.51 0.25
N GLY A 419 19.32 -7.96 -0.94
CA GLY A 419 20.14 -9.16 -1.10
C GLY A 419 19.37 -10.48 -0.92
N LYS A 420 18.04 -10.45 -0.83
CA LYS A 420 17.17 -11.62 -0.65
C LYS A 420 16.06 -11.69 -1.69
N ALA A 421 15.40 -10.56 -1.98
CA ALA A 421 14.31 -10.52 -2.96
C ALA A 421 14.76 -10.99 -4.34
N LEU A 422 13.87 -11.67 -5.05
CA LEU A 422 14.11 -12.19 -6.38
C LEU A 422 13.50 -11.25 -7.43
N ASP A 423 14.18 -11.07 -8.56
CA ASP A 423 13.55 -10.55 -9.77
C ASP A 423 12.57 -11.58 -10.37
N ASN A 424 11.91 -11.20 -11.46
CA ASN A 424 10.89 -12.03 -12.10
C ASN A 424 11.47 -13.17 -12.95
N GLU A 425 12.81 -13.25 -13.06
CA GLU A 425 13.56 -14.36 -13.63
C GLU A 425 14.12 -15.30 -12.56
N GLY A 426 13.97 -14.96 -11.28
CA GLY A 426 14.42 -15.75 -10.13
C GLY A 426 15.86 -15.46 -9.68
N HIS A 427 16.49 -14.38 -10.15
CA HIS A 427 17.80 -13.95 -9.65
C HIS A 427 17.64 -13.11 -8.39
N VAL A 428 18.58 -13.31 -7.45
CA VAL A 428 18.65 -12.49 -6.24
C VAL A 428 19.04 -11.06 -6.59
N ARG A 429 18.21 -10.10 -6.21
CA ARG A 429 18.49 -8.67 -6.33
C ARG A 429 19.58 -8.26 -5.33
N PRO A 430 20.50 -7.36 -5.70
CA PRO A 430 21.62 -6.97 -4.85
C PRO A 430 21.16 -6.26 -3.59
N LEU A 431 21.99 -6.30 -2.54
CA LEU A 431 21.85 -5.42 -1.38
C LEU A 431 22.30 -4.00 -1.77
N ALA A 432 21.37 -3.05 -1.87
CA ALA A 432 21.64 -1.66 -2.22
C ALA A 432 21.04 -0.68 -1.19
N PRO A 433 21.80 -0.33 -0.13
CA PRO A 433 21.43 0.77 0.76
C PRO A 433 21.42 2.10 -0.01
N ARG A 434 20.40 2.93 0.22
CA ARG A 434 20.27 4.26 -0.38
C ARG A 434 20.24 5.32 0.71
N SER A 435 20.99 6.40 0.51
CA SER A 435 21.11 7.49 1.48
C SER A 435 20.51 8.75 0.91
N PHE A 436 19.77 9.46 1.76
CA PHE A 436 19.14 10.74 1.46
C PHE A 436 19.63 11.78 2.45
N SER A 437 19.88 12.99 1.97
CA SER A 437 20.31 14.15 2.74
C SER A 437 19.15 14.90 3.41
N SER A 438 17.93 14.70 2.92
CA SER A 438 16.69 15.32 3.44
C SER A 438 15.47 14.46 3.15
N LEU A 439 14.35 14.78 3.80
CA LEU A 439 13.06 14.16 3.50
C LEU A 439 12.55 14.56 2.11
N THR A 440 12.78 15.81 1.68
CA THR A 440 12.45 16.27 0.32
C THR A 440 13.19 15.47 -0.75
N GLU A 441 14.48 15.17 -0.57
CA GLU A 441 15.22 14.36 -1.54
C GLU A 441 14.62 12.95 -1.69
N ALA A 442 14.28 12.30 -0.57
CA ALA A 442 13.63 10.99 -0.59
C ALA A 442 12.23 11.04 -1.23
N GLU A 443 11.44 12.07 -0.92
CA GLU A 443 10.11 12.28 -1.47
C GLU A 443 10.14 12.51 -3.00
N GLU A 444 11.07 13.35 -3.48
CA GLU A 444 11.25 13.65 -4.89
C GLU A 444 11.66 12.39 -5.68
N GLU A 445 12.58 11.59 -5.13
CA GLU A 445 13.00 10.35 -5.76
C GLU A 445 11.89 9.28 -5.75
N ASN A 446 11.13 9.16 -4.65
CA ASN A 446 9.94 8.31 -4.59
C ASN A 446 8.96 8.66 -5.71
N GLY A 447 8.70 9.95 -5.95
CA GLY A 447 7.88 10.41 -7.05
C GLY A 447 8.49 10.08 -8.42
N GLN A 448 9.76 10.41 -8.62
CA GLN A 448 10.47 10.24 -9.89
C GLN A 448 10.66 8.77 -10.29
N SER A 449 10.77 7.88 -9.30
CA SER A 449 10.95 6.43 -9.51
C SER A 449 9.90 5.85 -10.46
N ARG A 450 8.70 6.43 -10.50
CA ARG A 450 7.59 5.90 -11.30
C ARG A 450 7.68 6.25 -12.77
N ILE A 451 8.35 7.36 -13.08
CA ILE A 451 8.71 7.76 -14.44
C ILE A 451 9.85 6.86 -14.94
N TYR A 452 10.83 6.55 -14.08
CA TYR A 452 11.88 5.59 -14.40
C TYR A 452 11.36 4.18 -14.71
N LEU A 453 10.28 3.76 -14.03
CA LEU A 453 9.57 2.52 -14.37
C LEU A 453 8.66 2.65 -15.61
N GLY A 454 8.46 3.85 -16.16
CA GLY A 454 7.61 4.09 -17.33
C GLY A 454 6.11 3.93 -17.07
N ILE A 455 5.65 4.04 -15.82
CA ILE A 455 4.26 3.75 -15.44
C ILE A 455 3.44 4.97 -15.02
N HIS A 456 4.08 6.14 -14.87
CA HIS A 456 3.46 7.40 -14.48
C HIS A 456 4.05 8.57 -15.27
N TRP A 457 3.31 9.68 -15.32
CA TRP A 457 3.73 10.94 -15.93
C TRP A 457 4.39 11.89 -14.92
N ALA A 458 5.12 12.88 -15.40
CA ALA A 458 5.69 13.93 -14.53
C ALA A 458 4.62 14.70 -13.74
N PHE A 459 3.48 15.03 -14.36
CA PHE A 459 2.36 15.68 -13.67
C PHE A 459 1.65 14.76 -12.68
N ASP A 460 1.66 13.43 -12.88
CA ASP A 460 1.17 12.48 -11.87
C ASP A 460 1.98 12.58 -10.58
N LYS A 461 3.30 12.74 -10.72
CA LYS A 461 4.22 12.96 -9.60
C LYS A 461 3.93 14.30 -8.94
N THR A 462 4.02 15.41 -9.68
CA THR A 462 3.95 16.76 -9.10
C THR A 462 2.65 16.99 -8.33
N GLU A 463 1.50 16.67 -8.95
CA GLU A 463 0.19 16.88 -8.33
C GLU A 463 -0.08 15.85 -7.23
N GLY A 464 0.43 14.63 -7.39
CA GLY A 464 0.39 13.63 -6.32
C GLY A 464 1.14 14.08 -5.08
N MET A 465 2.34 14.64 -5.25
CA MET A 465 3.14 15.17 -4.13
C MET A 465 2.43 16.33 -3.44
N ALA A 466 1.93 17.30 -4.21
CA ALA A 466 1.17 18.43 -3.66
C ALA A 466 -0.05 17.97 -2.86
N GLN A 467 -0.83 17.02 -3.39
CA GLN A 467 -1.98 16.44 -2.69
C GLN A 467 -1.56 15.74 -1.39
N GLY A 468 -0.48 14.95 -1.42
CA GLY A 468 0.01 14.21 -0.27
C GLY A 468 0.43 15.13 0.88
N ARG A 469 1.16 16.21 0.57
CA ARG A 469 1.56 17.21 1.57
C ARG A 469 0.34 17.88 2.21
N LEU A 470 -0.65 18.30 1.42
CA LEU A 470 -1.90 18.88 1.95
C LEU A 470 -2.65 17.93 2.91
N VAL A 471 -2.68 16.63 2.59
CA VAL A 471 -3.30 15.62 3.46
C VAL A 471 -2.49 15.41 4.74
N GLY A 472 -1.16 15.29 4.64
CA GLY A 472 -0.27 15.14 5.80
C GLY A 472 -0.43 16.29 6.79
N ASP A 473 -0.34 17.52 6.30
CA ASP A 473 -0.58 18.75 7.03
C ASP A 473 -1.94 18.77 7.76
N HIS A 474 -3.02 18.38 7.06
CA HIS A 474 -4.37 18.38 7.61
C HIS A 474 -4.49 17.36 8.75
N VAL A 475 -3.93 16.17 8.55
CA VAL A 475 -3.93 15.10 9.55
C VAL A 475 -3.11 15.51 10.78
N PHE A 476 -1.91 16.04 10.59
CA PHE A 476 -1.05 16.48 11.69
C PHE A 476 -1.69 17.54 12.56
N ARG A 477 -2.47 18.47 11.97
CA ARG A 477 -3.19 19.53 12.68
C ARG A 477 -4.52 19.06 13.28
N GLY A 478 -5.14 18.02 12.71
CA GLY A 478 -6.51 17.61 13.04
C GLY A 478 -6.63 16.55 14.12
N VAL A 479 -5.71 15.58 14.18
CA VAL A 479 -5.85 14.38 15.03
C VAL A 479 -4.64 14.15 15.94
N PHE A 480 -4.84 13.39 17.02
CA PHE A 480 -3.81 13.04 18.01
C PHE A 480 -3.08 14.27 18.60
N GLN A 481 -3.79 15.39 18.75
CA GLN A 481 -3.20 16.62 19.27
C GLN A 481 -2.72 16.43 20.71
N PRO A 482 -1.62 17.07 21.13
CA PRO A 482 -1.29 17.19 22.54
C PRO A 482 -2.50 17.70 23.32
N LEU A 483 -2.69 17.21 24.55
CA LEU A 483 -3.62 17.86 25.45
C LEU A 483 -3.06 19.25 25.78
N ASP A 484 -3.92 20.27 25.75
CA ASP A 484 -3.53 21.60 26.18
C ASP A 484 -3.11 21.51 27.64
N THR A 485 -1.79 21.46 27.90
CA THR A 485 -1.24 21.72 29.21
C THR A 485 -1.41 23.21 29.41
N GLY A 486 -2.60 23.63 29.83
CA GLY A 486 -2.85 25.02 30.20
C GLY A 486 -1.68 25.50 31.06
N ALA A 487 -1.08 26.62 30.67
CA ALA A 487 -0.15 27.34 31.54
C ALA A 487 -0.85 27.48 32.91
N GLN A 488 -0.40 26.69 33.88
CA GLN A 488 -0.79 26.88 35.28
C GLN A 488 -0.04 28.06 35.85
#